data_AF-A0AAD7EZ57-F1
#
_entry.id   AF-A0AAD7EZ57-F1
#
_cell.length_a   1.000
_cell.length_b   1.000
_cell.length_c   1.000
_cell.angle_alpha   90.00
_cell.angle_beta   90.00
_cell.angle_gamma   90.00
#
_symmetry.space_group_name_H-M   'P 1'
#
loop_
_entity.id
_entity.type
_entity.pdbx_description
1 polymer ?
#
loop_
_entity_poly.entity_id
_entity_poly.type
_entity_poly.pdbx_seq_one_letter_code
_entity_poly.pdbx_strand_id
1 'polypeptide(L)' 'ACALGSLSLYSVQAQTTGDIQVAVKFASAYNLHLAVKASGHDYLGCSTTPNSLLIHTSHFLNIIYTDAFFVGM' A
#
# COMPACT_ATOMS: atom_id res chain seq x y z
N ALA A 1 -0.97 15.54 -25.08
CA ALA A 1 -1.28 15.84 -23.67
C ALA A 1 -1.00 14.58 -22.84
N CYS A 2 -0.46 14.72 -21.63
CA CYS A 2 -0.18 13.60 -20.72
C CYS A 2 -1.33 13.45 -19.72
N ALA A 3 -1.83 12.23 -19.50
CA ALA A 3 -2.93 11.92 -18.58
C ALA A 3 -2.57 10.75 -17.67
N LEU A 4 -3.17 10.68 -16.47
CA LEU A 4 -2.85 9.68 -15.45
C LEU A 4 -3.13 8.23 -15.87
N GLY A 5 -4.13 7.98 -16.72
CA GLY A 5 -4.52 6.64 -17.14
C GLY A 5 -5.01 5.78 -15.97
N SER A 6 -4.41 4.61 -15.77
CA SER A 6 -4.74 3.66 -14.70
C SER A 6 -4.07 3.94 -13.36
N LEU A 7 -3.33 5.05 -13.25
CA LEU A 7 -2.66 5.43 -12.02
C LEU A 7 -3.64 5.99 -10.98
N SER A 8 -3.31 5.75 -9.71
CA SER A 8 -3.98 6.37 -8.57
C SER A 8 -3.77 7.88 -8.58
N LEU A 9 -4.79 8.63 -8.14
CA LEU A 9 -4.74 10.10 -8.12
C LEU A 9 -3.77 10.63 -7.06
N TYR A 10 -3.72 9.94 -5.92
CA TYR A 10 -2.88 10.28 -4.77
C TYR A 10 -2.17 9.05 -4.25
N SER A 11 -1.01 9.25 -3.63
CA SER A 11 -0.22 8.19 -3.02
C SER A 11 0.29 8.61 -1.65
N VAL A 12 0.11 7.73 -0.67
CA VAL A 12 0.72 7.81 0.65
C VAL A 12 1.96 6.93 0.64
N GLN A 13 3.13 7.56 0.73
CA GLN A 13 4.38 6.84 0.96
C GLN A 13 4.47 6.50 2.45
N ALA A 14 4.03 5.30 2.81
CA ALA A 14 3.99 4.89 4.20
C ALA A 14 5.41 4.59 4.71
N GLN A 15 5.79 5.21 5.83
CA GLN A 15 7.08 4.99 6.51
C GLN A 15 6.90 4.24 7.83
N THR A 16 5.71 4.35 8.42
CA THR A 16 5.34 3.71 9.68
C THR A 16 4.00 3.00 9.56
N THR A 17 3.75 2.04 10.46
CA THR A 17 2.43 1.40 10.56
C THR A 17 1.32 2.43 10.83
N GLY A 18 1.64 3.54 11.52
CA GLY A 18 0.71 4.65 11.77
C GLY A 18 0.22 5.31 10.48
N ASP A 19 1.12 5.51 9.51
CA ASP A 19 0.77 6.11 8.22
C ASP A 19 -0.24 5.24 7.47
N ILE A 20 -0.05 3.91 7.50
CA ILE A 20 -0.98 2.95 6.90
C ILE A 20 -2.34 3.04 7.60
N GLN A 21 -2.37 3.04 8.94
CA GLN A 21 -3.61 3.10 9.72
C GLN A 21 -4.39 4.39 9.43
N VAL A 22 -3.72 5.53 9.35
CA VAL A 22 -4.35 6.82 9.03
C VAL A 22 -4.85 6.82 7.59
N ALA A 23 -4.06 6.34 6.63
CA ALA A 23 -4.45 6.27 5.23
C ALA A 23 -5.67 5.36 4.99
N VAL A 24 -5.74 4.20 5.65
CA VAL A 24 -6.89 3.29 5.58
C VAL A 24 -8.14 3.95 6.19
N LYS A 25 -8.01 4.59 7.36
CA LYS A 25 -9.14 5.31 7.99
C LYS A 25 -9.62 6.46 7.11
N PHE A 26 -8.71 7.21 6.50
CA PHE A 26 -9.04 8.28 5.57
C PHE A 26 -9.77 7.74 4.34
N ALA A 27 -9.27 6.67 3.71
CA ALA A 27 -9.94 6.04 2.58
C ALA A 27 -11.35 5.57 2.94
N SER A 28 -11.52 4.96 4.11
CA SER A 28 -12.83 4.53 4.61
C SER A 28 -13.78 5.70 4.88
N ALA A 29 -13.30 6.77 5.53
CA ALA A 29 -14.11 7.94 5.88
C ALA A 29 -14.66 8.68 4.65
N TYR A 30 -13.90 8.69 3.55
CA TYR A 30 -14.27 9.35 2.31
C TYR A 30 -14.72 8.38 1.20
N ASN A 31 -14.92 7.10 1.53
CA ASN A 31 -15.32 6.05 0.59
C ASN A 31 -14.44 6.01 -0.69
N LEU A 32 -13.12 6.14 -0.51
CA LEU A 32 -12.15 6.11 -1.59
C LEU A 32 -11.78 4.68 -1.92
N HIS A 33 -11.63 4.40 -3.22
CA HIS A 33 -11.03 3.13 -3.63
C HIS A 33 -9.56 3.11 -3.19
N LEU A 34 -9.12 2.01 -2.60
CA LEU A 34 -7.79 1.86 -2.03
C LEU A 34 -6.96 0.91 -2.88
N ALA A 35 -5.81 1.36 -3.37
CA ALA A 35 -4.81 0.52 -4.02
C ALA A 35 -3.60 0.36 -3.09
N VAL A 36 -2.91 -0.78 -3.18
CA VAL A 36 -1.70 -1.05 -2.39
C VAL A 36 -0.57 -1.46 -3.33
N LYS A 37 0.61 -0.85 -3.15
CA LYS A 37 1.79 -1.12 -3.97
C LYS A 37 3.02 -1.30 -3.09
N ALA A 38 3.76 -2.38 -3.34
CA ALA A 38 5.14 -2.53 -2.90
C ALA A 38 6.08 -2.00 -4.00
N SER A 39 6.62 -2.87 -4.86
CA SER A 39 7.46 -2.48 -6.00
C SER A 39 6.66 -2.19 -7.29
N GLY A 40 5.45 -2.74 -7.41
CA GLY A 40 4.60 -2.58 -8.60
C GLY A 40 4.91 -3.55 -9.74
N HIS A 41 5.48 -4.71 -9.44
CA HIS A 41 5.71 -5.80 -10.40
C HIS A 41 4.46 -6.66 -10.69
N ASP A 42 3.28 -6.18 -10.32
CA ASP A 42 2.04 -6.87 -10.66
C ASP A 42 1.74 -6.69 -12.16
N TYR A 43 1.83 -7.78 -12.91
CA TYR A 43 1.64 -7.79 -14.36
C TYR A 43 0.20 -7.47 -14.78
N LEU A 44 -0.78 -7.78 -13.92
CA LEU A 44 -2.19 -7.54 -14.17
C LEU A 44 -2.61 -6.11 -13.78
N GLY A 45 -1.69 -5.31 -13.24
CA GLY A 45 -1.94 -3.94 -12.79
C GLY A 45 -2.68 -3.85 -11.47
N CYS A 46 -2.82 -4.94 -10.71
CA CYS A 46 -3.57 -4.98 -9.45
C CYS A 46 -3.00 -4.09 -8.33
N SER A 47 -1.76 -3.60 -8.49
CA SER A 47 -1.12 -2.67 -7.55
C SER A 47 -1.47 -1.19 -7.80
N THR A 48 -2.27 -0.89 -8.82
CA THR A 48 -2.71 0.46 -9.17
C THR A 48 -4.16 0.44 -9.63
N THR A 49 -4.90 1.52 -9.41
CA THR A 49 -6.23 1.65 -9.98
C THR A 49 -6.55 3.12 -10.22
N PRO A 50 -7.23 3.46 -11.33
CA PRO A 50 -7.69 4.82 -11.55
C PRO A 50 -8.60 5.29 -10.41
N ASN A 51 -8.59 6.60 -10.14
CA ASN A 51 -9.48 7.23 -9.16
C ASN A 51 -9.36 6.68 -7.71
N SER A 52 -8.19 6.15 -7.35
CA SER A 52 -7.92 5.57 -6.02
C SER A 52 -6.90 6.37 -5.23
N LEU A 53 -6.88 6.10 -3.92
CA LEU A 53 -5.76 6.40 -3.02
C LEU A 53 -4.81 5.20 -3.02
N LEU A 54 -3.53 5.42 -3.33
CA LEU A 54 -2.49 4.41 -3.27
C LEU A 54 -1.80 4.45 -1.90
N ILE A 55 -1.59 3.30 -1.27
CA ILE A 55 -0.63 3.14 -0.17
C ILE A 55 0.61 2.45 -0.73
N HIS A 56 1.74 3.14 -0.69
CA HIS A 56 3.03 2.64 -1.17
C HIS A 56 3.88 2.17 0.02
N THR A 57 4.20 0.88 0.06
CA THR A 57 4.87 0.20 1.19
C THR A 57 6.33 -0.15 0.90
N SER A 58 6.96 0.45 -0.11
CA SER A 58 8.34 0.15 -0.51
C SER A 58 9.40 0.44 0.56
N HIS A 59 9.07 1.20 1.61
CA HIS A 59 9.98 1.55 2.70
C HIS A 59 9.99 0.52 3.86
N PHE A 60 9.09 -0.46 3.85
CA PHE A 60 9.05 -1.50 4.89
C PHE A 60 10.01 -2.64 4.54
N LEU A 61 11.31 -2.40 4.75
CA LEU A 61 12.38 -3.33 4.40
C LEU A 61 13.03 -4.02 5.61
N ASN A 62 12.54 -3.75 6.83
CA ASN A 62 13.09 -4.31 8.05
C ASN A 62 12.88 -5.83 8.12
N ILE A 63 13.95 -6.57 8.47
CA ILE A 63 13.94 -8.04 8.59
C ILE A 63 14.41 -8.38 10.00
N ILE A 64 13.63 -9.19 10.73
CA ILE A 64 13.93 -9.65 12.08
C ILE A 64 14.09 -11.18 12.05
N TYR A 65 15.22 -11.67 12.54
CA TYR A 65 15.48 -13.10 12.66
C TYR A 65 15.05 -13.58 14.04
N THR A 66 14.40 -14.74 14.09
CA THR A 66 14.01 -15.41 15.34
C THR A 66 14.67 -16.79 15.36
N ASP A 67 15.40 -17.10 16.43
CA ASP A 67 16.20 -18.33 16.54
C ASP A 67 15.33 -19.60 16.64
N ALA A 68 14.18 -19.49 17.30
CA ALA A 68 13.24 -20.59 17.46
C ALA A 68 11.80 -20.11 17.23
N PHE A 69 11.13 -20.70 16.24
CA PHE A 69 9.70 -20.51 16.01
C PHE A 69 8.94 -21.66 16.66
N PHE A 70 8.32 -21.40 17.81
CA PHE A 70 7.51 -22.40 18.52
C PHE A 70 6.07 -22.33 18.03
N VAL A 71 5.57 -23.41 17.44
CA VAL A 71 4.12 -23.62 17.27
C VAL A 71 3.64 -24.37 18.50
N GLY A 72 2.98 -23.67 19.42
CA GLY A 72 2.33 -24.31 20.55
C GLY A 72 1.23 -25.27 20.06
N MET A 73 1.26 -26.50 20.57
CA MET A 73 0.12 -27.43 20.52
C MET A 73 -0.84 -27.13 21.67
#